data_AF-A0A7S7PV07-F1
#
_entry.id   AF-A0A7S7PV07-F1
#
_cell.length_a   1.000
_cell.length_b   1.000
_cell.length_c   1.000
_cell.angle_alpha   90.00
_cell.angle_beta   90.00
_cell.angle_gamma   90.00
#
_symmetry.space_group_name_H-M   'P 1'
#
loop_
_entity.id
_entity.type
_entity.pdbx_description
1 polymer ?
#
loop_
_entity_poly.entity_id
_entity_poly.type
_entity_poly.pdbx_seq_one_letter_code
_entity_poly.pdbx_strand_id
1 'polypeptide(L)'
;MTDDDLRNAIAIHQNAAALLEAELIARERARATARDDDSLITPGEATRICGRDETTVRKDCANNQTHLGGFAVKLGGRWRIYRGKYAKHIEQHGLSRFRR
;
A
#
# COMPACT_ATOMS: atom_id res chain seq x y z
N MET A 1 50.85 -11.68 -2.66
CA MET A 1 49.44 -12.09 -2.77
C MET A 1 49.37 -13.53 -2.38
N THR A 2 48.90 -13.79 -1.17
CA THR A 2 48.82 -15.13 -0.56
C THR A 2 47.42 -15.71 -0.75
N ASP A 3 47.26 -17.02 -0.54
CA ASP A 3 45.96 -17.70 -0.63
C ASP A 3 44.93 -17.09 0.35
N ASP A 4 45.38 -16.59 1.50
CA ASP A 4 44.54 -15.87 2.47
C ASP A 4 44.07 -14.51 1.96
N ASP A 5 44.89 -13.77 1.21
CA ASP A 5 44.48 -12.51 0.58
C ASP A 5 43.35 -12.74 -0.43
N LEU A 6 43.44 -13.84 -1.21
CA LEU A 6 42.43 -14.23 -2.19
C LEU A 6 41.12 -14.66 -1.50
N ARG A 7 41.20 -15.45 -0.43
CA ARG A 7 40.02 -15.87 0.36
C ARG A 7 39.32 -14.68 1.01
N ASN A 8 40.07 -13.74 1.57
CA ASN A 8 39.51 -12.53 2.16
C ASN A 8 38.83 -11.64 1.11
N ALA A 9 39.46 -11.46 -0.05
CA ALA A 9 38.86 -10.69 -1.15
C ALA A 9 37.54 -11.30 -1.63
N ILE A 10 37.50 -12.63 -1.79
CA ILE A 10 36.27 -13.36 -2.17
C ILE A 10 35.18 -13.18 -1.11
N ALA A 11 35.51 -13.31 0.18
CA ALA A 11 34.54 -13.15 1.26
C ALA A 11 33.98 -11.72 1.33
N ILE A 12 34.82 -10.70 1.12
CA ILE A 12 34.39 -9.29 1.06
C ILE A 12 33.45 -9.07 -0.12
N HIS A 13 33.78 -9.61 -1.30
CA HIS A 13 32.93 -9.47 -2.49
C HIS A 13 31.59 -10.18 -2.34
N GLN A 14 31.56 -11.38 -1.75
CA GLN A 14 30.33 -12.12 -1.49
C GLN A 14 29.42 -11.38 -0.49
N ASN A 15 29.99 -10.82 0.58
CA ASN A 15 29.24 -10.00 1.54
C ASN A 15 28.70 -8.72 0.90
N ALA A 16 29.49 -8.03 0.08
CA ALA A 16 29.05 -6.84 -0.64
C ALA A 16 27.89 -7.14 -1.60
N ALA A 17 27.94 -8.27 -2.31
CA ALA A 17 26.85 -8.72 -3.18
C ALA A 17 25.57 -9.03 -2.40
N ALA A 18 25.68 -9.74 -1.27
CA ALA A 18 24.53 -10.06 -0.42
C ALA A 18 23.85 -8.80 0.16
N LEU A 19 24.63 -7.79 0.55
CA LEU A 19 24.09 -6.50 1.03
C LEU A 19 23.35 -5.76 -0.09
N LEU A 20 23.91 -5.76 -1.31
CA LEU A 20 23.29 -5.10 -2.45
C LEU A 20 21.97 -5.78 -2.85
N GLU A 21 21.92 -7.12 -2.85
CA GLU A 21 20.69 -7.88 -3.12
C GLU A 21 19.62 -7.59 -2.06
N ALA A 22 19.99 -7.56 -0.78
CA ALA A 22 19.07 -7.23 0.31
C ALA A 22 18.50 -5.81 0.16
N GLU A 23 19.33 -4.83 -0.23
CA GLU A 23 18.87 -3.46 -0.47
C GLU A 23 17.93 -3.37 -1.69
N LEU A 24 18.23 -4.09 -2.77
CA LEU A 24 17.35 -4.15 -3.95
C LEU A 24 15.98 -4.75 -3.60
N ILE A 25 15.95 -5.86 -2.86
CA ILE A 25 14.71 -6.47 -2.38
C ILE A 25 13.93 -5.49 -1.49
N ALA A 26 14.60 -4.78 -0.58
CA ALA A 26 13.96 -3.80 0.29
C ALA A 26 13.36 -2.63 -0.51
N ARG A 27 14.10 -2.10 -1.50
CA ARG A 27 13.61 -1.04 -2.40
C ARG A 27 12.43 -1.50 -3.25
N GLU A 28 12.46 -2.72 -3.74
CA GLU A 28 11.39 -3.29 -4.55
C GLU A 28 10.12 -3.52 -3.72
N ARG A 29 10.26 -4.03 -2.48
CA ARG A 29 9.16 -4.12 -1.53
C ARG A 29 8.56 -2.76 -1.20
N ALA A 30 9.40 -1.73 -0.98
CA ALA A 30 8.94 -0.37 -0.72
C ALA A 30 8.20 0.25 -1.92
N ARG A 31 8.61 -0.07 -3.15
CA ARG A 31 7.89 0.35 -4.37
C ARG A 31 6.58 -0.39 -4.56
N ALA A 32 6.54 -1.68 -4.26
CA ALA A 32 5.33 -2.49 -4.35
C ALA A 32 4.25 -2.00 -3.37
N THR A 33 4.62 -1.67 -2.13
CA THR A 33 3.69 -1.10 -1.14
C THR A 33 3.19 0.30 -1.55
N ALA A 34 4.07 1.14 -2.11
CA ALA A 34 3.66 2.47 -2.61
C ALA A 34 2.67 2.38 -3.79
N ARG A 35 2.85 1.42 -4.71
CA ARG A 35 1.92 1.20 -5.84
C ARG A 35 0.55 0.70 -5.39
N ASP A 36 0.51 -0.13 -4.35
CA ASP A 36 -0.76 -0.64 -3.81
C ASP A 36 -1.55 0.46 -3.07
N ASP A 37 -0.84 1.41 -2.44
CA ASP A 37 -1.44 2.56 -1.75
C ASP A 37 -2.18 3.51 -2.71
N ASP A 38 -1.66 3.71 -3.93
CA ASP A 38 -2.23 4.58 -4.97
C ASP A 38 -3.23 3.86 -5.91
N SER A 39 -3.45 2.57 -5.71
CA SER A 39 -4.37 1.79 -6.54
C SER A 39 -5.82 2.25 -6.36
N LEU A 40 -6.49 2.57 -7.46
CA LEU A 40 -7.90 2.97 -7.47
C LEU A 40 -8.81 1.75 -7.57
N ILE A 41 -9.61 1.51 -6.54
CA ILE A 41 -10.64 0.46 -6.49
C ILE A 41 -12.04 1.06 -6.59
N THR A 42 -13.00 0.22 -6.95
CA THR A 42 -14.43 0.54 -6.97
C THR A 42 -15.06 0.39 -5.59
N PRO A 43 -16.23 1.01 -5.33
CA PRO A 43 -16.99 0.75 -4.11
C PRO A 43 -17.27 -0.74 -3.89
N GLY A 44 -17.60 -1.49 -4.94
CA GLY A 44 -17.85 -2.93 -4.87
C GLY A 44 -16.60 -3.80 -4.61
N GLU A 45 -15.40 -3.28 -4.85
CA GLU A 45 -14.16 -3.93 -4.40
C GLU A 45 -13.84 -3.56 -2.96
N ALA A 46 -14.10 -2.30 -2.58
CA ALA A 46 -13.96 -1.83 -1.21
C ALA A 46 -14.88 -2.58 -0.23
N THR A 47 -16.09 -2.97 -0.64
CA THR A 47 -16.98 -3.83 0.18
C THR A 47 -16.33 -5.17 0.54
N ARG A 48 -15.55 -5.78 -0.35
CA ARG A 48 -14.85 -7.04 -0.09
C ARG A 48 -13.72 -6.88 0.94
N ILE A 49 -13.15 -5.67 1.04
CA ILE A 49 -12.08 -5.35 1.97
C ILE A 49 -12.65 -5.13 3.38
N CYS A 50 -13.75 -4.37 3.49
CA CYS A 50 -14.29 -3.94 4.79
C CYS A 50 -15.51 -4.75 5.27
N GLY A 51 -16.07 -5.61 4.43
CA GLY A 51 -17.28 -6.39 4.72
C GLY A 51 -18.57 -5.55 4.80
N ARG A 52 -18.55 -4.28 4.38
CA ARG A 52 -19.71 -3.37 4.42
C ARG A 52 -20.48 -3.41 3.11
N ASP A 53 -21.75 -3.02 3.15
CA ASP A 53 -22.56 -2.90 1.94
C ASP A 53 -22.09 -1.73 1.05
N GLU A 54 -22.31 -1.86 -0.25
CA GLU A 54 -21.81 -0.89 -1.23
C GLU A 54 -22.46 0.50 -1.07
N THR A 55 -23.70 0.56 -0.58
CA THR A 55 -24.40 1.82 -0.36
C THR A 55 -23.70 2.63 0.73
N THR A 56 -23.33 1.98 1.82
CA THR A 56 -22.55 2.57 2.90
C THR A 56 -21.18 3.02 2.41
N VAL A 57 -20.46 2.19 1.64
CA VAL A 57 -19.17 2.59 1.05
C VAL A 57 -19.32 3.82 0.13
N ARG A 58 -20.40 3.91 -0.64
CA ARG A 58 -20.69 5.08 -1.50
C ARG A 58 -20.99 6.34 -0.69
N LYS A 59 -21.69 6.22 0.45
CA LYS A 59 -21.90 7.34 1.39
C LYS A 59 -20.56 7.82 1.96
N ASP A 60 -19.69 6.89 2.36
CA ASP A 60 -18.36 7.22 2.85
C ASP A 60 -17.53 7.94 1.77
N CYS A 61 -17.65 7.53 0.51
CA CYS A 61 -17.01 8.21 -0.62
C CYS A 61 -17.48 9.66 -0.78
N ALA A 62 -18.77 9.91 -0.61
CA ALA A 62 -19.33 11.25 -0.71
C ALA A 62 -18.80 12.18 0.41
N ASN A 63 -18.62 11.62 1.61
CA ASN A 63 -18.14 12.35 2.79
C ASN A 63 -16.60 12.52 2.83
N ASN A 64 -15.84 11.64 2.17
CA ASN A 64 -14.38 11.58 2.26
C ASN A 64 -13.73 11.77 0.88
N GLN A 65 -14.04 12.88 0.22
CA GLN A 65 -13.50 13.19 -1.09
C GLN A 65 -12.03 13.65 -1.02
N THR A 66 -11.25 13.31 -2.03
CA THR A 66 -9.82 13.59 -2.13
C THR A 66 -9.48 15.08 -2.11
N HIS A 67 -10.35 15.94 -2.66
CA HIS A 67 -10.18 17.40 -2.57
C HIS A 67 -10.35 17.94 -1.14
N LEU A 68 -10.92 17.15 -0.23
CA LEU A 68 -11.02 17.44 1.21
C LEU A 68 -9.97 16.67 2.03
N GLY A 69 -8.96 16.09 1.37
CA GLY A 69 -7.95 15.24 2.02
C GLY A 69 -8.40 13.80 2.25
N GLY A 70 -9.57 13.39 1.76
CA GLY A 70 -10.10 12.03 1.89
C GLY A 70 -9.51 11.01 0.90
N PHE A 71 -10.22 9.90 0.73
CA PHE A 71 -9.78 8.74 -0.06
C PHE A 71 -10.59 8.52 -1.35
N ALA A 72 -11.66 9.27 -1.60
CA ALA A 72 -12.56 9.03 -2.73
C ALA A 72 -12.49 10.10 -3.82
N VAL A 73 -12.70 9.71 -5.07
CA VAL A 73 -12.75 10.60 -6.22
C VAL A 73 -13.83 10.14 -7.21
N LYS A 74 -14.48 11.08 -7.91
CA LYS A 74 -15.39 10.77 -9.01
C LYS A 74 -14.64 10.88 -10.34
N LEU A 75 -14.55 9.77 -11.07
CA LEU A 75 -14.01 9.71 -12.43
C LEU A 75 -15.12 9.24 -13.38
N GLY A 76 -15.46 10.04 -14.39
CA GLY A 76 -16.53 9.71 -15.35
C GLY A 76 -17.89 9.45 -14.68
N GLY A 77 -18.21 10.20 -13.61
CA GLY A 77 -19.45 10.05 -12.83
C GLY A 77 -19.48 8.84 -11.89
N ARG A 78 -18.44 8.00 -11.88
CA ARG A 78 -18.33 6.82 -11.02
C ARG A 78 -17.36 7.06 -9.87
N TRP A 79 -17.69 6.55 -8.69
CA TRP A 79 -16.78 6.59 -7.55
C TRP A 79 -15.58 5.66 -7.76
N ARG A 80 -14.42 6.15 -7.33
CA ARG A 80 -13.16 5.45 -7.22
C ARG A 80 -12.53 5.78 -5.87
N ILE A 81 -11.84 4.82 -5.29
CA ILE A 81 -11.33 4.86 -3.92
C ILE A 81 -9.84 4.54 -3.99
N TYR A 82 -9.00 5.39 -3.39
CA TYR A 82 -7.60 5.07 -3.17
C TYR A 82 -7.49 3.99 -2.10
N ARG A 83 -7.06 2.78 -2.50
CA ARG A 83 -7.06 1.58 -1.66
C ARG A 83 -6.29 1.79 -0.36
N GLY A 84 -5.08 2.34 -0.44
CA GLY A 84 -4.24 2.60 0.74
C GLY A 84 -4.84 3.58 1.71
N LYS A 85 -5.37 4.71 1.21
CA LYS A 85 -6.03 5.72 2.05
C LYS A 85 -7.30 5.17 2.70
N TYR A 86 -8.04 4.32 1.99
CA TYR A 86 -9.26 3.70 2.51
C TYR A 86 -8.96 2.64 3.59
N ALA A 87 -7.94 1.80 3.38
CA ALA A 87 -7.48 0.84 4.39
C ALA A 87 -7.06 1.56 5.68
N LYS A 88 -6.24 2.60 5.57
CA LYS A 88 -5.84 3.47 6.71
C LYS A 88 -7.05 4.09 7.41
N HIS A 89 -8.04 4.57 6.64
CA HIS A 89 -9.28 5.12 7.21
C HIS A 89 -10.07 4.08 8.02
N ILE A 90 -10.18 2.84 7.52
CA ILE A 90 -10.86 1.75 8.24
C ILE A 90 -10.10 1.38 9.51
N GLU A 91 -8.77 1.31 9.46
CA GLU A 91 -7.93 1.03 10.63
C GLU A 91 -8.06 2.11 11.70
N GLN A 92 -8.03 3.39 11.31
CA GLN A 92 -8.07 4.53 12.24
C GLN A 92 -9.45 4.75 12.87
N HIS A 93 -10.53 4.52 12.12
CA HIS A 93 -11.88 4.79 12.61
C HIS A 93 -12.61 3.54 13.09
N GLY A 94 -12.07 2.35 12.81
CA GLY A 94 -12.64 1.05 13.16
C GLY A 94 -14.02 0.81 12.53
N LEU A 95 -14.39 -0.46 12.35
CA LEU A 95 -15.80 -0.80 12.05
C LEU A 95 -16.75 -0.41 13.20
N SER A 96 -16.21 -0.22 14.42
CA SER A 96 -16.97 0.06 15.65
C SER A 96 -17.63 1.43 15.72
N ARG A 97 -17.13 2.45 15.02
CA ARG A 97 -17.73 3.80 15.08
C ARG A 97 -19.02 3.92 14.25
N PHE A 98 -19.35 2.90 13.46
CA PHE A 98 -20.47 2.88 12.53
C PHE A 98 -21.58 1.87 12.88
N ARG A 99 -21.49 1.21 14.04
CA ARG A 99 -22.62 0.51 14.70
C ARG A 99 -23.39 1.52 15.57
N ARG A 100 -24.19 2.39 14.98
CA ARG A 100 -25.27 3.09 15.68
C ARG A 100 -26.44 3.29 14.73
#